data_AF-A0A7L3MKM7-F1
#
_entry.id   AF-A0A7L3MKM7-F1
#
_cell.length_a   1.000
_cell.length_b   1.000
_cell.length_c   1.000
_cell.angle_alpha   90.00
_cell.angle_beta   90.00
_cell.angle_gamma   90.00
#
_symmetry.space_group_name_H-M   'P 1'
#
loop_
_entity.id
_entity.type
_entity.pdbx_description
1 polymer ?
#
loop_
_entity_poly.entity_id
_entity_poly.type
_entity_poly.pdbx_seq_one_letter_code
_entity_poly.pdbx_strand_id
1 'polypeptide(L)' 'CKFCDYETAEQGLLSHHLLAVHSKNFPHICVECGKGFRHPSELKKHMRIHTGEKPYQCQYCEYRSADSSNL' A
#
# COMPACT_ATOMS: atom_id res chain seq x y z
N CYS A 1 -6.87 5.97 -18.55
CA CYS A 1 -6.28 6.86 -17.54
C CYS A 1 -5.08 7.51 -18.20
N LYS A 2 -4.78 8.78 -17.97
CA LYS A 2 -3.63 9.42 -18.65
C LYS A 2 -2.26 9.09 -18.02
N PHE A 3 -2.25 8.31 -16.94
CA PHE A 3 -1.06 7.99 -16.15
C PHE A 3 -0.79 6.48 -16.03
N CYS A 4 -1.70 5.63 -16.55
CA CYS A 4 -1.57 4.17 -16.57
C CYS A 4 -2.56 3.56 -17.57
N ASP A 5 -2.47 2.24 -17.78
CA ASP A 5 -3.28 1.47 -18.74
C ASP A 5 -4.73 1.21 -18.29
N TYR A 6 -5.19 1.82 -17.19
CA TYR A 6 -6.57 1.68 -16.73
C TYR A 6 -7.55 2.38 -17.69
N GLU A 7 -8.47 1.65 -18.31
CA GLU A 7 -9.49 2.21 -19.20
C GLU A 7 -10.89 2.14 -18.60
N THR A 8 -11.66 3.21 -18.78
CA THR A 8 -13.09 3.26 -18.44
C THR A 8 -13.76 4.33 -19.31
N ALA A 9 -15.00 4.05 -19.73
CA ALA A 9 -15.82 4.99 -20.51
C ALA A 9 -16.55 6.01 -19.61
N GLU A 10 -16.63 5.75 -18.30
CA GLU A 10 -17.36 6.60 -17.36
C GLU A 10 -16.44 7.62 -16.68
N GLN A 11 -16.76 8.91 -16.82
CA GLN A 11 -15.98 9.99 -16.21
C GLN A 11 -15.96 9.91 -14.67
N GLY A 12 -17.04 9.43 -14.05
CA GLY A 12 -17.12 9.23 -12.59
C GLY A 12 -16.14 8.16 -12.10
N LEU A 13 -16.06 7.03 -12.81
CA LEU A 13 -15.11 5.97 -12.51
C LEU A 13 -13.68 6.41 -12.76
N LEU A 14 -13.42 7.15 -13.85
CA LEU A 14 -12.10 7.72 -14.11
C LEU A 14 -11.70 8.71 -13.00
N SER A 15 -12.63 9.53 -12.51
CA SER A 15 -12.38 10.48 -11.43
C SER A 15 -12.09 9.77 -10.10
N HIS A 16 -12.88 8.75 -9.74
CA HIS A 16 -12.62 7.93 -8.55
C HIS A 16 -11.29 7.19 -8.66
N HIS A 17 -10.99 6.61 -9.82
CA HIS A 17 -9.69 5.99 -10.10
C HIS A 17 -8.53 6.98 -9.96
N LEU A 18 -8.63 8.17 -10.57
CA LEU A 18 -7.62 9.21 -10.46
C LEU A 18 -7.44 9.64 -8.99
N LEU A 19 -8.52 9.75 -8.21
CA LEU A 19 -8.48 10.07 -6.79
C LEU A 19 -7.87 8.96 -5.92
N ALA A 20 -8.19 7.70 -6.19
CA ALA A 20 -7.73 6.56 -5.40
C ALA A 20 -6.29 6.13 -5.74
N VAL A 21 -5.89 6.26 -7.00
CA VAL A 21 -4.64 5.69 -7.54
C VAL A 21 -3.61 6.76 -7.87
N HIS A 22 -4.04 7.94 -8.35
CA HIS A 22 -3.14 8.97 -8.86
C HIS A 22 -3.13 10.28 -8.04
N SER A 23 -4.06 10.47 -7.11
CA SER A 23 -4.16 11.71 -6.34
C SER A 23 -3.29 11.62 -5.09
N LYS A 24 -2.32 12.53 -5.03
CA LYS A 24 -1.32 12.73 -3.97
C LYS A 24 -1.90 13.22 -2.63
N ASN A 25 -3.14 12.90 -2.28
CA ASN A 25 -3.64 13.19 -0.92
C ASN A 25 -3.33 12.04 0.05
N PHE A 26 -2.11 11.53 -0.07
CA PHE A 26 -1.52 10.58 0.86
C PHE A 26 -0.48 11.37 1.67
N PRO A 27 -0.82 11.81 2.90
CA PRO A 27 0.14 12.55 3.72
C PRO A 27 1.37 11.71 4.08
N HIS A 28 1.31 10.39 3.87
CA HIS A 28 2.38 9.45 4.19
C HIS A 28 2.79 8.69 2.93
N ILE A 29 3.98 9.01 2.40
CA ILE A 29 4.51 8.42 1.17
C ILE A 29 5.74 7.58 1.52
N CYS A 30 5.85 6.38 0.95
CA CYS A 30 7.04 5.57 1.03
C CYS A 30 8.14 6.18 0.15
N VAL A 31 9.30 6.46 0.75
CA VAL A 31 10.46 7.03 0.04
C VAL A 31 11.15 6.04 -0.89
N GLU A 32 11.08 4.73 -0.59
CA GLU A 32 11.73 3.67 -1.37
C GLU A 32 11.00 3.37 -2.69
N CYS A 33 9.66 3.40 -2.69
CA CYS A 33 8.86 2.99 -3.86
C CYS A 33 7.77 4.00 -4.27
N GLY A 34 7.65 5.13 -3.58
CA GLY A 34 6.68 6.19 -3.91
C GLY A 34 5.22 5.87 -3.59
N LYS A 35 4.92 4.73 -2.95
CA LYS A 35 3.55 4.33 -2.60
C LYS A 35 2.97 5.24 -1.51
N GLY A 36 1.77 5.77 -1.74
CA GLY A 36 1.05 6.63 -0.80
C GLY A 36 0.10 5.87 0.13
N PHE A 37 -0.01 6.34 1.37
CA PHE A 37 -0.87 5.81 2.43
C PHE A 37 -1.68 6.94 3.08
N ARG A 38 -2.90 6.62 3.52
CA ARG A 38 -3.78 7.59 4.19
C ARG A 38 -3.37 7.77 5.65
N HIS A 39 -2.89 6.70 6.27
CA HIS A 39 -2.47 6.71 7.67
C HIS A 39 -0.97 6.42 7.83
N PRO A 40 -0.31 7.00 8.85
CA PRO A 40 1.12 6.77 9.09
C PRO A 40 1.38 5.33 9.56
N SER A 41 0.41 4.70 10.23
CA SER A 41 0.47 3.29 10.64
C SER A 41 0.54 2.34 9.45
N GLU A 42 -0.18 2.63 8.36
CA GLU A 42 -0.13 1.85 7.13
C GLU A 42 1.22 2.00 6.43
N LEU A 43 1.77 3.21 6.36
CA LEU A 43 3.13 3.43 5.86
C LEU A 43 4.15 2.67 6.72
N LYS A 44 4.05 2.74 8.06
CA LYS A 44 4.97 2.05 8.97
C LYS A 44 4.92 0.52 8.79
N LYS A 45 3.72 -0.05 8.67
CA LYS A 45 3.55 -1.48 8.34
C LYS A 45 4.16 -1.81 6.98
N HIS A 46 3.90 -0.97 5.99
CA HIS A 46 4.45 -1.14 4.65
C HIS A 46 5.99 -1.15 4.65
N MET A 47 6.66 -0.30 5.43
CA MET A 47 8.13 -0.27 5.47
C MET A 47 8.77 -1.60 5.86
N ARG A 48 8.05 -2.49 6.56
CA ARG A 48 8.51 -3.84 6.91
C ARG A 48 8.85 -4.70 5.69
N ILE A 49 8.26 -4.42 4.53
CA ILE A 49 8.59 -5.14 3.29
C ILE A 49 9.98 -4.77 2.77
N HIS A 50 10.41 -3.54 3.01
CA HIS A 50 11.72 -3.02 2.57
C HIS A 50 12.80 -3.38 3.57
N THR A 51 12.50 -3.33 4.86
CA THR A 51 13.44 -3.70 5.93
C THR A 51 13.54 -5.22 6.14
N GLY A 52 12.58 -5.99 5.62
CA GLY A 52 12.48 -7.43 5.86
C GLY A 52 12.05 -7.80 7.28
N GLU A 53 11.59 -6.83 8.08
CA GLU A 53 11.16 -7.07 9.46
C GLU A 53 9.89 -7.93 9.49
N LYS A 54 9.95 -9.05 10.22
CA LYS A 54 8.84 -10.00 10.36
C LYS A 54 8.53 -10.21 11.85
N PRO A 55 7.79 -9.29 12.48
CA PRO A 55 7.57 -9.31 13.92
C PRO A 55 6.55 -10.35 14.37
N TYR A 56 5.72 -10.87 13.45
CA TYR A 56 4.72 -11.88 13.75
C TYR A 56 5.32 -13.26 13.53
N GLN A 57 5.27 -14.12 14.55
CA GLN A 57 5.77 -15.49 14.50
C GLN A 57 4.63 -16.47 14.79
N CYS A 58 4.54 -17.53 14.00
CA CYS A 58 3.56 -18.58 14.22
C CYS A 58 3.94 -19.34 15.50
N GLN A 59 2.96 -19.67 16.33
CA GLN A 59 3.23 -20.42 17.56
C GLN A 59 3.56 -21.89 17.29
N TYR A 60 3.13 -22.41 16.14
CA TYR A 60 3.25 -23.83 15.80
C TYR A 60 4.38 -24.12 14.80
N CYS A 61 4.95 -23.09 14.16
CA CYS A 61 6.06 -23.25 13.22
C CYS A 61 6.95 -22.01 13.19
N GLU A 62 8.11 -22.11 12.54
CA GLU A 62 9.08 -21.00 12.44
C GLU A 62 8.68 -19.91 11.43
N TYR A 63 7.49 -20.01 10.83
CA TYR A 63 7.02 -19.03 9.88
C TYR A 63 6.85 -17.65 10.55
N ARG A 64 7.41 -16.64 9.90
CA ARG A 64 7.32 -15.24 10.32
C ARG A 64 6.74 -14.38 9.21
N SER A 65 5.88 -13.43 9.57
CA SER A 65 5.24 -12.51 8.64
C SER A 65 5.44 -11.04 9.07
N ALA A 66 5.42 -10.15 8.08
CA ALA A 66 5.51 -8.70 8.27
C ALA A 66 4.16 -8.07 8.69
N ASP A 67 3.06 -8.75 8.41
CA ASP A 67 1.69 -8.34 8.70
C ASP A 67 0.96 -9.43 9.49
N SER A 68 0.25 -9.03 10.55
CA SER A 68 -0.58 -9.90 11.38
C SER A 68 -1.67 -10.60 10.57
N SER A 69 -2.17 -9.97 9.51
CA SER A 69 -3.19 -10.57 8.64
C SER A 69 -2.64 -11.73 7.80
N ASN A 70 -1.31 -11.84 7.69
CA ASN A 70 -0.62 -12.90 6.95
C ASN A 70 0.00 -13.95 7.88
N LEU A 71 -0.31 -13.94 9.19
CA LEU A 71 0.05 -14.96 10.16
C LEU A 71 -1.13 -15.90 10.41
#